data_AF-A0A529Q6E2-F1
#
_entry.id   AF-A0A529Q6E2-F1
#
_cell.length_a   1.000
_cell.length_b   1.000
_cell.length_c   1.000
_cell.angle_alpha   90.00
_cell.angle_beta   90.00
_cell.angle_gamma   90.00
#
_symmetry.space_group_name_H-M   'P 1'
#
loop_
_entity.id
_entity.type
_entity.pdbx_description
1 polymer ?
#
loop_
_entity_poly.entity_id
_entity_poly.type
_entity_poly.pdbx_seq_one_letter_code
_entity_poly.pdbx_strand_id
1 'polypeptide(L)'
;MQASNPGTSIGGIDIARIAELREMEAAAFRKARPKSEAKLGNGIAGFLGGVPMHWMTDWPTPFPILVDGAKGATITDIDGNRLDD
;
A
#
# COMPACT_ATOMS: atom_id res chain seq x y z
N MET A 1 32.73 -4.10 0.76
CA MET A 1 31.87 -4.82 -0.19
C MET A 1 31.56 -6.17 0.43
N GLN A 2 30.40 -6.34 1.07
CA GLN A 2 30.02 -7.66 1.58
C GLN A 2 29.38 -8.42 0.42
N ALA A 3 29.93 -9.60 0.13
CA ALA A 3 29.44 -10.48 -0.89
C ALA A 3 28.01 -10.94 -0.54
N SER A 4 27.09 -10.77 -1.48
CA SER A 4 25.71 -11.22 -1.38
C SER A 4 25.70 -12.74 -1.16
N ASN A 5 25.23 -13.19 0.00
CA ASN A 5 24.99 -14.60 0.23
C ASN A 5 23.74 -14.98 -0.59
N PRO A 6 23.81 -15.92 -1.55
CA PRO A 6 22.71 -16.15 -2.49
C PRO A 6 21.39 -16.60 -1.83
N GLY A 7 21.43 -17.06 -0.58
CA GLY A 7 20.24 -17.37 0.23
C GLY A 7 19.58 -16.18 0.93
N THR A 8 20.15 -14.97 0.88
CA THR A 8 19.63 -13.76 1.55
C THR A 8 19.28 -12.63 0.59
N SER A 9 19.17 -12.88 -0.72
CA SER A 9 18.82 -11.86 -1.71
C SER A 9 17.72 -12.29 -2.68
N ILE A 10 16.79 -11.37 -2.99
CA ILE A 10 15.73 -11.53 -3.99
C ILE A 10 16.00 -10.53 -5.13
N GLY A 11 16.10 -11.02 -6.37
CA GLY A 11 16.36 -10.14 -7.52
C GLY A 11 17.66 -9.34 -7.42
N GLY A 12 18.66 -9.82 -6.68
CA GLY A 12 19.92 -9.11 -6.42
C GLY A 12 19.86 -8.08 -5.28
N ILE A 13 18.72 -7.95 -4.60
CA ILE A 13 18.53 -7.05 -3.45
C ILE A 13 18.49 -7.87 -2.16
N ASP A 14 19.22 -7.42 -1.14
CA ASP A 14 19.21 -8.03 0.19
C ASP A 14 17.79 -8.03 0.81
N ILE A 15 17.38 -9.16 1.40
CA ILE A 15 16.04 -9.35 1.95
C ILE A 15 15.77 -8.41 3.13
N ALA A 16 16.76 -8.15 3.99
CA ALA A 16 16.59 -7.21 5.09
C ALA A 16 16.37 -5.79 4.56
N ARG A 17 17.07 -5.41 3.49
CA ARG A 17 16.84 -4.12 2.83
C ARG A 17 15.44 -3.98 2.24
N ILE A 18 14.90 -5.05 1.63
CA ILE A 18 13.52 -5.06 1.12
C ILE A 18 12.53 -4.86 2.28
N ALA A 19 12.74 -5.57 3.40
CA ALA A 19 11.88 -5.46 4.57
C ALA A 19 11.91 -4.04 5.17
N GLU A 20 13.10 -3.45 5.32
CA GLU A 20 13.25 -2.05 5.79
C GLU A 20 12.49 -1.07 4.89
N LEU A 21 12.67 -1.18 3.57
CA LEU A 21 11.99 -0.29 2.62
C LEU A 21 10.47 -0.44 2.73
N ARG A 22 9.97 -1.68 2.83
CA ARG A 22 8.53 -1.93 2.98
C ARG A 22 7.96 -1.24 4.22
N GLU A 23 8.62 -1.33 5.37
CA GLU A 23 8.14 -0.68 6.59
C GLU A 23 8.21 0.85 6.50
N MET A 24 9.27 1.39 5.91
CA MET A 24 9.41 2.84 5.66
C MET A 24 8.28 3.37 4.77
N GLU A 25 8.02 2.69 3.64
CA GLU A 25 6.97 3.08 2.70
C GLU A 25 5.57 2.88 3.30
N ALA A 26 5.36 1.81 4.07
CA ALA A 26 4.11 1.61 4.81
C ALA A 26 3.84 2.74 5.81
N ALA A 27 4.86 3.22 6.53
CA ALA A 27 4.72 4.36 7.44
C ALA A 27 4.43 5.67 6.69
N ALA A 28 5.12 5.91 5.57
CA ALA A 28 4.86 7.07 4.71
C ALA A 28 3.44 7.05 4.15
N PHE A 29 2.95 5.89 3.71
CA PHE A 29 1.59 5.71 3.20
C PHE A 29 0.52 6.05 4.23
N ARG A 30 0.65 5.55 5.47
CA ARG A 30 -0.27 5.87 6.58
C ARG A 30 -0.30 7.37 6.86
N LYS A 31 0.88 7.98 6.95
CA LYS A 31 1.02 9.44 7.20
C LYS A 31 0.33 10.28 6.11
N ALA A 32 0.38 9.84 4.86
CA ALA A 32 -0.24 10.55 3.74
C ALA A 32 -1.76 10.33 3.63
N ARG A 33 -2.33 9.32 4.30
CA ARG A 33 -3.73 8.88 4.13
C ARG A 33 -4.51 8.63 5.42
N PRO A 34 -4.53 9.57 6.38
CA PRO A 34 -5.20 9.37 7.67
C PRO A 34 -6.73 9.17 7.56
N LYS A 35 -7.41 9.78 6.58
CA LYS A 35 -8.87 9.63 6.42
C LYS A 35 -9.23 8.28 5.81
N SER A 36 -8.44 7.80 4.84
CA SER A 36 -8.60 6.45 4.29
C SER A 36 -8.35 5.39 5.37
N GLU A 37 -7.29 5.55 6.19
CA GLU A 37 -7.02 4.66 7.32
C GLU A 37 -8.20 4.60 8.30
N ALA A 38 -8.73 5.77 8.68
CA ALA A 38 -9.85 5.84 9.61
C ALA A 38 -11.12 5.13 9.11
N LYS A 39 -11.35 5.07 7.79
CA LYS A 39 -12.53 4.46 7.18
C LYS A 39 -12.34 2.98 6.82
N LEU A 40 -11.15 2.60 6.39
CA LEU A 40 -10.87 1.30 5.76
C LEU A 40 -9.83 0.46 6.50
N GLY A 41 -9.08 1.03 7.45
CA GLY A 41 -7.99 0.34 8.14
C GLY A 41 -8.41 -0.89 8.93
N ASN A 42 -9.67 -0.94 9.37
CA ASN A 42 -10.27 -2.11 10.04
C ASN A 42 -11.16 -2.95 9.11
N GLY A 43 -11.16 -2.65 7.80
CA GLY A 43 -12.08 -3.24 6.83
C GLY A 43 -13.50 -2.68 6.92
N ILE A 44 -14.29 -2.96 5.88
CA ILE A 44 -15.70 -2.59 5.80
C ILE A 44 -16.55 -3.76 6.31
N ALA A 45 -17.38 -3.50 7.33
CA ALA A 45 -18.28 -4.50 7.89
C ALA A 45 -19.23 -5.07 6.83
N GLY A 46 -19.46 -6.38 6.88
CA GLY A 46 -20.33 -7.10 5.93
C GLY A 46 -19.62 -7.58 4.66
N PHE A 47 -18.36 -7.19 4.43
CA PHE A 47 -17.54 -7.73 3.35
C PHE A 47 -16.53 -8.76 3.85
N LEU A 48 -16.48 -9.90 3.17
CA LEU A 48 -15.46 -10.92 3.41
C LEU A 48 -14.07 -10.34 3.10
N GLY A 49 -13.18 -10.33 4.09
CA GLY A 49 -11.86 -9.70 3.96
C GLY A 49 -11.88 -8.17 4.04
N GLY A 50 -13.01 -7.55 4.44
CA GLY A 50 -13.10 -6.11 4.67
C GLY A 50 -13.16 -5.24 3.41
N VAL A 51 -13.28 -5.83 2.22
CA VAL A 51 -13.34 -5.13 0.92
C VAL A 51 -14.38 -5.77 -0.01
N PRO A 52 -14.99 -5.00 -0.93
CA PRO A 52 -16.02 -5.53 -1.83
C PRO A 52 -15.58 -6.69 -2.71
N MET A 53 -14.32 -6.68 -3.11
CA MET A 53 -13.75 -7.67 -4.01
C MET A 53 -12.38 -8.09 -3.49
N HIS A 54 -12.14 -9.39 -3.38
CA HIS A 54 -10.94 -9.96 -2.75
C HIS A 54 -9.61 -9.46 -3.35
N TRP A 55 -9.54 -9.29 -4.67
CA TRP A 55 -8.36 -8.74 -5.36
C TRP A 55 -7.91 -7.34 -4.87
N MET A 56 -8.74 -6.61 -4.13
CA MET A 56 -8.37 -5.32 -3.53
C MET A 56 -7.36 -5.49 -2.38
N THR A 57 -7.21 -6.69 -1.81
CA THR A 57 -6.19 -6.99 -0.78
C THR A 57 -4.83 -7.37 -1.37
N ASP A 58 -4.74 -7.58 -2.68
CA ASP A 58 -3.48 -7.98 -3.34
C ASP A 58 -2.50 -6.80 -3.47
N TRP A 59 -2.99 -5.58 -3.28
CA TRP A 59 -2.20 -4.36 -3.32
C TRP A 59 -1.28 -4.31 -2.08
N PRO A 60 0.03 -4.04 -2.23
CA PRO A 60 0.99 -4.08 -1.12
C PRO A 60 0.90 -2.87 -0.18
N THR A 61 -0.27 -2.24 -0.09
CA THR A 61 -0.56 -1.08 0.75
C THR A 61 -1.08 -1.51 2.13
N PRO A 62 -0.80 -0.76 3.22
CA PRO A 62 -1.32 -1.05 4.55
C PRO A 62 -2.86 -1.18 4.66
N PHE A 63 -3.58 -0.44 3.83
CA PHE A 63 -5.03 -0.47 3.67
C PHE A 63 -5.39 0.10 2.28
N PRO A 64 -6.58 -0.21 1.72
CA PRO A 64 -6.99 0.34 0.42
C PRO A 64 -7.14 1.86 0.48
N ILE A 65 -6.82 2.55 -0.63
CA ILE A 65 -7.17 3.97 -0.77
C ILE A 65 -8.68 4.11 -0.96
N LEU A 66 -9.28 5.14 -0.38
CA LEU A 66 -10.67 5.51 -0.71
C LEU A 66 -10.63 6.64 -1.74
N VAL A 67 -11.12 6.35 -2.94
CA VAL A 67 -11.14 7.30 -4.07
C VAL A 67 -12.30 8.29 -3.91
N ASP A 68 -12.01 9.58 -4.05
CA ASP A 68 -13.02 10.65 -4.12
C ASP A 68 -13.52 10.81 -5.56
N GLY A 69 -12.59 10.78 -6.54
CA GLY A 69 -12.93 10.82 -7.95
C GLY A 69 -11.77 10.44 -8.86
N ALA A 70 -12.09 10.10 -10.10
CA ALA A 70 -11.12 9.81 -11.14
C ALA A 70 -11.56 10.43 -12.48
N LYS A 71 -10.60 10.94 -13.26
CA LYS A 71 -10.86 11.51 -14.59
C LYS A 71 -9.61 11.45 -15.46
N GLY A 72 -9.72 10.83 -16.63
CA GLY A 72 -8.56 10.56 -17.49
C GLY A 72 -7.61 9.60 -16.77
N ALA A 73 -6.30 9.82 -16.87
CA ALA A 73 -5.25 9.07 -16.17
C ALA A 73 -4.93 9.67 -14.79
N THR A 74 -5.95 10.12 -14.06
CA THR A 74 -5.78 10.76 -12.75
C THR A 74 -6.82 10.24 -11.78
N ILE A 75 -6.36 9.80 -10.62
CA ILE A 75 -7.16 9.46 -9.45
C ILE A 75 -6.88 10.48 -8.34
N THR A 76 -7.93 10.94 -7.66
CA THR A 76 -7.84 11.73 -6.43
C THR A 76 -8.47 10.95 -5.29
N ASP A 77 -7.71 10.72 -4.22
CA ASP A 77 -8.24 10.07 -3.01
C ASP A 77 -8.89 11.08 -2.04
N ILE A 78 -9.64 10.59 -1.05
CA ILE A 78 -10.33 11.42 -0.05
C ILE A 78 -9.37 12.22 0.86
N ASP A 79 -8.10 11.85 0.87
CA ASP A 79 -7.03 12.53 1.58
C ASP A 79 -6.46 13.70 0.76
N GLY A 80 -6.86 13.83 -0.51
CA GLY A 80 -6.45 14.87 -1.44
C GLY A 80 -5.18 14.54 -2.21
N ASN A 81 -4.68 13.30 -2.13
CA ASN A 81 -3.54 12.87 -2.93
C ASN A 81 -3.99 12.64 -4.37
N ARG A 82 -3.20 13.15 -5.31
CA ARG A 82 -3.37 12.91 -6.74
C ARG A 82 -2.41 11.83 -7.21
N LEU A 83 -2.93 10.82 -7.88
CA LEU A 83 -2.19 9.70 -8.46
C LEU A 83 -2.34 9.72 -9.98
N ASP A 84 -1.27 9.37 -10.68
CA ASP A 84 -1.33 9.04 -12.10
C ASP A 84 -1.68 7.55 -12.23
N ASP A 85 -2.71 7.26 -13.04
CA ASP A 85 -3.31 5.92 -13.24
C ASP A 85 -2.91 5.33 -14.62
#